data_AF-A0A661VJN6-F1
#
_entry.id   AF-A0A661VJN6-F1
#
_cell.length_a   1.000
_cell.length_b   1.000
_cell.length_c   1.000
_cell.angle_alpha   90.00
_cell.angle_beta   90.00
_cell.angle_gamma   90.00
#
_symmetry.space_group_name_H-M   'P 1'
#
loop_
_entity.id
_entity.type
_entity.pdbx_description
1 polymer ?
#
loop_
_entity_poly.entity_id
_entity_poly.type
_entity_poly.pdbx_seq_one_letter_code
_entity_poly.pdbx_strand_id
1 'polypeptide(L)' 'METTLRSFWQFMINTIFKTVHWDEERCSGCLTCYEVCPVGCCLPDPATKKIRVPDQDRCVVCGACVLQCPEGALALM' A
#
# COMPACT_ATOMS: atom_id res chain seq x y z
N MET A 1 -13.53 32.37 -5.67
CA MET A 1 -12.16 32.27 -5.13
C MET A 1 -11.94 31.08 -4.20
N GLU A 2 -13.00 30.44 -3.68
CA GLU A 2 -12.91 29.28 -2.76
C GLU A 2 -12.81 27.91 -3.47
N THR A 3 -13.21 27.83 -4.74
CA THR A 3 -13.22 26.58 -5.52
C THR A 3 -11.81 26.13 -5.92
N THR A 4 -10.92 27.05 -6.28
CA THR A 4 -9.54 26.71 -6.67
C THR A 4 -8.73 26.16 -5.51
N LEU A 5 -8.90 26.70 -4.29
CA LEU A 5 -8.25 26.17 -3.10
C LEU A 5 -8.77 24.77 -2.76
N ARG A 6 -10.08 24.51 -2.82
CA ARG A 6 -10.64 23.17 -2.57
C ARG A 6 -10.19 22.15 -3.62
N SER A 7 -10.19 22.51 -4.90
CA SER A 7 -9.70 21.65 -5.99
C SER A 7 -8.19 21.42 -5.90
N PHE A 8 -7.41 22.44 -5.54
CA PHE A 8 -5.96 22.33 -5.35
C PHE A 8 -5.62 21.52 -4.09
N TRP A 9 -6.38 21.66 -3.01
CA TRP A 9 -6.22 20.87 -1.78
C TRP A 9 -6.60 19.41 -2.02
N GLN A 10 -7.68 19.14 -2.76
CA GLN A 10 -8.05 17.78 -3.18
C GLN A 10 -7.01 17.16 -4.13
N PHE A 11 -6.47 17.96 -5.06
CA PHE A 11 -5.39 17.53 -5.95
C PHE A 11 -4.11 17.24 -5.16
N MET A 12 -3.75 18.10 -4.21
CA MET A 12 -2.62 17.88 -3.30
C MET A 12 -2.83 16.64 -2.45
N ILE A 13 -4.01 16.43 -1.86
CA ILE A 13 -4.32 15.21 -1.10
C ILE A 13 -4.15 13.97 -1.99
N ASN A 14 -4.78 13.95 -3.16
CA ASN A 14 -4.74 12.78 -4.05
C ASN A 14 -3.34 12.53 -4.65
N THR A 15 -2.46 13.53 -4.66
CA THR A 15 -1.09 13.41 -5.20
C THR A 15 -0.07 13.11 -4.11
N ILE A 16 -0.31 13.52 -2.86
CA ILE A 16 0.61 13.37 -1.73
C ILE A 16 0.32 12.10 -0.92
N PHE A 17 -0.95 11.72 -0.74
CA PHE A 17 -1.34 10.55 0.05
C PHE A 17 -1.54 9.32 -0.84
N LYS A 18 -0.49 8.93 -1.56
CA LYS A 18 -0.50 7.63 -2.21
C LYS A 18 -0.36 6.54 -1.17
N THR A 19 -1.17 5.50 -1.26
CA THR A 19 -1.08 4.37 -0.34
C THR A 19 -0.92 3.06 -1.10
N VAL A 20 -0.58 2.01 -0.37
CA VAL A 20 -0.57 0.65 -0.91
C VAL A 20 -1.92 0.03 -0.60
N HIS A 21 -2.69 -0.24 -1.65
CA HIS A 21 -3.88 -1.06 -1.57
C HIS A 21 -3.50 -2.53 -1.72
N TRP A 22 -4.19 -3.42 -1.02
CA TRP A 22 -4.01 -4.86 -1.16
C TRP A 22 -5.37 -5.57 -1.33
N ASP A 23 -5.33 -6.66 -2.09
CA ASP A 23 -6.46 -7.57 -2.32
C ASP A 23 -6.19 -8.86 -1.53
N GLU A 24 -6.98 -9.08 -0.48
CA GLU A 24 -6.82 -10.25 0.36
C GLU A 24 -7.18 -11.54 -0.37
N GLU A 25 -8.14 -11.53 -1.29
CA GLU A 25 -8.59 -12.73 -2.02
C GLU A 25 -7.48 -13.24 -2.94
N ARG A 26 -6.71 -12.32 -3.54
CA ARG A 26 -5.56 -12.64 -4.40
C ARG A 26 -4.28 -12.96 -3.63
N CYS A 27 -4.19 -12.59 -2.36
CA CYS A 27 -2.98 -12.83 -1.57
C CYS A 27 -2.84 -14.33 -1.23
N SER A 28 -1.80 -14.98 -1.78
CA SER A 28 -1.45 -16.38 -1.48
C SER A 28 -0.67 -16.58 -0.18
N GLY A 29 -0.21 -15.51 0.46
CA GLY A 29 0.60 -15.58 1.69
C GLY A 29 2.06 -15.96 1.45
N CYS A 30 2.62 -15.68 0.26
CA CYS A 30 4.03 -15.97 -0.06
C CYS A 30 5.06 -15.11 0.69
N LEU A 31 4.62 -14.04 1.34
CA LEU A 31 5.41 -13.11 2.18
C LEU A 31 6.54 -12.33 1.47
N THR A 32 6.65 -12.40 0.14
CA THR A 32 7.66 -11.61 -0.60
C THR A 32 7.55 -10.10 -0.30
N CYS A 33 6.33 -9.56 -0.18
CA CYS A 33 6.12 -8.16 0.17
C CYS A 33 6.59 -7.79 1.59
N TYR A 34 6.62 -8.73 2.54
CA TYR A 34 7.19 -8.52 3.87
C TYR A 34 8.72 -8.40 3.80
N GLU A 35 9.38 -9.28 3.05
CA GLU A 35 10.84 -9.30 2.92
C GLU A 35 11.41 -8.06 2.23
N VAL A 36 10.72 -7.58 1.19
CA VAL A 36 11.22 -6.47 0.35
C VAL A 36 10.82 -5.09 0.87
N CYS A 37 9.99 -5.00 1.91
CA CYS A 37 9.53 -3.71 2.42
C CYS A 37 10.61 -3.04 3.29
N PRO A 38 11.24 -1.93 2.85
CA PRO A 38 12.35 -1.31 3.59
C PRO A 38 11.92 -0.68 4.91
N VAL A 39 10.62 -0.40 5.07
CA VAL A 39 10.03 0.25 6.25
C VAL A 39 9.12 -0.70 7.05
N GLY A 40 8.96 -1.95 6.62
CA GLY A 40 8.21 -2.98 7.35
C GLY A 40 6.70 -2.77 7.43
N CYS A 41 6.07 -2.24 6.36
CA CYS A 41 4.62 -1.98 6.33
C CYS A 41 3.75 -3.22 6.06
N CYS A 42 4.27 -4.27 5.43
CA CYS A 42 3.50 -5.50 5.14
C CYS A 42 3.80 -6.52 6.23
N LEU A 43 2.85 -6.87 7.11
CA LEU A 43 3.08 -7.83 8.21
C LEU A 43 2.24 -9.10 8.00
N PRO A 44 2.79 -10.29 8.27
CA PRO A 44 2.02 -11.53 8.21
C PRO A 44 0.97 -11.57 9.30
N ASP A 45 -0.23 -12.01 8.92
CA ASP A 45 -1.32 -12.31 9.82
C ASP A 45 -1.22 -13.77 10.30
N PRO A 46 -1.08 -14.02 11.61
CA PRO A 46 -0.98 -15.38 12.13
C PRO A 46 -2.25 -16.21 11.91
N ALA A 47 -3.42 -15.59 11.73
CA ALA A 47 -4.68 -16.30 11.54
C ALA A 47 -4.88 -16.75 10.08
N THR A 48 -4.61 -15.87 9.12
CA THR A 48 -4.87 -16.13 7.69
C THR A 48 -3.64 -16.58 6.91
N LYS A 49 -2.43 -16.39 7.48
CA LYS A 49 -1.13 -16.51 6.79
C LYS A 49 -0.95 -15.56 5.60
N LYS A 50 -1.86 -14.59 5.44
CA LYS A 50 -1.77 -13.52 4.43
C LYS A 50 -1.10 -12.29 5.03
N ILE A 51 -0.84 -11.29 4.20
CA ILE A 51 -0.29 -10.02 4.67
C ILE A 51 -1.41 -9.05 5.05
N ARG A 52 -1.13 -8.21 6.05
CA ARG A 52 -1.89 -7.00 6.39
C ARG A 52 -0.97 -5.80 6.24
N VAL A 53 -1.54 -4.62 5.98
CA VAL A 53 -0.80 -3.35 5.95
C VAL A 53 -1.33 -2.45 7.08
N PRO A 54 -0.91 -2.69 8.34
CA PRO A 54 -1.54 -2.05 9.51
C PRO A 54 -1.16 -0.58 9.69
N ASP A 55 -0.04 -0.15 9.10
CA ASP A 55 0.48 1.21 9.25
C ASP A 55 0.85 1.76 7.87
N GLN A 56 -0.16 2.32 7.20
CA GLN A 56 0.02 2.97 5.90
C GLN A 56 0.73 4.32 6.02
N ASP A 57 0.71 4.95 7.20
CA ASP A 57 1.35 6.25 7.44
C ASP A 57 2.88 6.14 7.35
N ARG A 58 3.44 4.98 7.69
CA ARG A 58 4.86 4.68 7.51
C ARG A 58 5.24 4.31 6.07
N CYS A 59 4.26 4.06 5.20
CA CYS A 59 4.54 3.66 3.83
C CYS A 59 5.10 4.84 3.04
N VAL A 60 6.35 4.69 2.57
CA VAL A 60 7.00 5.69 1.70
C VAL A 60 6.67 5.50 0.22
N VAL A 61 5.71 4.62 -0.11
CA VAL A 61 5.18 4.41 -1.46
C VAL A 61 6.29 4.05 -2.49
N CYS A 62 7.32 3.31 -2.06
CA CYS A 62 8.44 2.97 -2.94
C CYS A 62 8.08 1.95 -4.04
N GLY A 63 6.96 1.25 -3.92
CA GLY A 63 6.47 0.29 -4.91
C GLY A 63 7.15 -1.09 -4.90
N ALA A 64 8.12 -1.35 -4.01
CA ALA A 64 8.83 -2.63 -3.97
C ALA A 64 7.90 -3.83 -3.76
N CYS A 65 6.93 -3.71 -2.84
CA CYS A 65 5.95 -4.77 -2.58
C CYS A 65 5.03 -5.06 -3.78
N VAL A 66 4.65 -4.02 -4.53
CA VAL A 66 3.80 -4.14 -5.73
C VAL A 66 4.58 -4.85 -6.84
N LEU A 67 5.81 -4.43 -7.09
CA LEU A 67 6.66 -5.01 -8.15
C LEU A 67 6.97 -6.48 -7.91
N GLN A 68 7.17 -6.87 -6.65
CA GLN A 68 7.61 -8.22 -6.28
C GLN A 68 6.45 -9.18 -5.94
N CYS A 69 5.20 -8.71 -5.97
CA CYS A 69 4.06 -9.58 -5.67
C CYS A 69 3.76 -10.50 -6.86
N PRO A 70 3.97 -11.83 -6.75
CA PRO A 70 3.72 -12.74 -7.87
C PRO A 70 2.24 -12.86 -8.23
N GLU A 71 1.35 -12.65 -7.26
CA GLU A 71 -0.11 -12.70 -7.44
C GLU A 71 -0.70 -11.40 -7.99
N GLY A 72 0.10 -10.32 -8.02
CA GLY A 72 -0.40 -8.97 -8.31
C GLY A 72 -1.47 -8.49 -7.31
N ALA A 73 -1.39 -8.93 -6.05
CA ALA A 73 -2.35 -8.63 -4.99
C ALA A 73 -2.18 -7.22 -4.38
N LEU A 74 -1.20 -6.44 -4.83
CA LEU A 74 -0.86 -5.12 -4.29
C LEU A 74 -0.86 -4.07 -5.41
N ALA A 75 -1.32 -2.86 -5.11
CA ALA A 75 -1.31 -1.73 -6.04
C ALA A 75 -1.00 -0.41 -5.33
N LEU A 76 -0.40 0.54 -6.05
CA LEU A 76 -0.28 1.93 -5.61
C LEU A 76 -1.53 2.69 -6.05
N MET A 77 -2.19 3.39 -5.12
CA MET A 77 -3.35 4.24 -5.39
C MET A 77 -3.04 5.68 -4.99
#